data_AF-A0A075I146-F1
#
_entry.id   AF-A0A075I146-F1
#
_cell.length_a   1.000
_cell.length_b   1.000
_cell.length_c   1.000
_cell.angle_alpha   90.00
_cell.angle_beta   90.00
_cell.angle_gamma   90.00
#
_symmetry.space_group_name_H-M   'P 1'
#
loop_
_entity.id
_entity.type
_entity.pdbx_description
1 polymer ?
#
loop_
_entity_poly.entity_id
_entity_poly.type
_entity_poly.pdbx_seq_one_letter_code
_entity_poly.pdbx_strand_id
1 'polypeptide(L)'
;MPVVKATVHGAISIVNAIATGKGATLGISKNIDVIIETSQGHGITTETNGKLLRSRLINRVVEKIVPKKELQKTKLKILLDSEVPTGYGLKSSSAISSAVALGCAKLFKPNMNDFEILSAGVDASIETKVSLTGAYDDACACYYGGFNTTDNYKRKLSILKSV
;
A
#
# COMPACT_ATOMS: atom_id res chain seq x y z
N MET A 1 -6.63 15.11 17.53
CA MET A 1 -6.82 13.97 16.61
C MET A 1 -5.48 13.73 15.92
N PRO A 2 -4.84 12.57 16.14
CA PRO A 2 -3.69 12.17 15.34
C PRO A 2 -4.06 12.15 13.86
N VAL A 3 -3.27 12.86 13.06
CA VAL A 3 -3.35 12.85 11.61
C VAL A 3 -1.99 12.46 11.08
N VAL A 4 -1.94 11.41 10.27
CA VAL A 4 -0.71 11.00 9.59
C VAL A 4 -0.95 11.06 8.09
N LYS A 5 0.00 11.67 7.38
CA LYS A 5 0.11 11.61 5.93
C LYS A 5 1.17 10.58 5.53
N ALA A 6 0.82 9.72 4.60
CA ALA A 6 1.72 8.81 3.92
C ALA A 6 1.63 9.07 2.41
N THR A 7 2.77 9.30 1.78
CA THR A 7 2.88 9.53 0.34
C THR A 7 3.71 8.42 -0.25
N VAL A 8 3.22 7.83 -1.33
CA VAL A 8 3.97 6.89 -2.17
C VAL A 8 3.76 7.27 -3.63
N HIS A 9 4.39 6.54 -4.54
CA HIS A 9 4.36 6.83 -5.95
C HIS A 9 3.66 5.75 -6.77
N GLY A 10 3.24 6.10 -7.98
CA GLY A 10 2.88 5.12 -9.00
C GLY A 10 4.11 4.38 -9.52
N ALA A 11 3.89 3.31 -10.27
CA ALA A 11 4.97 2.56 -10.88
C ALA A 11 4.55 1.93 -12.21
N ILE A 12 5.52 1.47 -13.01
CA ILE A 12 5.32 0.75 -14.26
C ILE A 12 6.21 -0.49 -14.32
N SER A 13 5.64 -1.63 -14.70
CA SER A 13 6.42 -2.86 -14.89
C SER A 13 7.27 -2.77 -16.14
N ILE A 14 8.52 -3.16 -16.01
CA ILE A 14 9.46 -3.40 -17.11
C ILE A 14 9.48 -4.89 -17.44
N VAL A 15 9.52 -5.75 -16.41
CA VAL A 15 9.46 -7.21 -16.54
C VAL A 15 8.34 -7.74 -15.67
N ASN A 16 7.41 -8.48 -16.27
CA ASN A 16 6.26 -9.06 -15.56
C ASN A 16 6.68 -10.29 -14.75
N ALA A 17 6.38 -10.28 -13.45
CA ALA A 17 6.72 -11.35 -12.53
C ALA A 17 5.80 -12.58 -12.56
N ILE A 18 4.67 -12.58 -13.29
CA ILE A 18 3.66 -13.65 -13.22
C ILE A 18 4.24 -15.03 -13.59
N ALA A 19 5.07 -15.11 -14.63
CA ALA A 19 5.55 -16.39 -15.14
C ALA A 19 6.67 -17.00 -14.27
N THR A 20 7.60 -16.17 -13.80
CA THR A 20 8.86 -16.65 -13.18
C THR A 20 8.98 -16.28 -11.70
N GLY A 21 8.05 -15.49 -11.18
CA GLY A 21 8.16 -14.84 -9.87
C GLY A 21 9.19 -13.71 -9.86
N LYS A 22 9.97 -13.47 -10.92
CA LYS A 22 11.00 -12.43 -10.96
C LYS A 22 10.47 -11.19 -11.68
N GLY A 23 10.40 -10.07 -10.98
CA GLY A 23 9.85 -8.82 -11.48
C GLY A 23 10.90 -7.73 -11.65
N ALA A 24 10.61 -6.78 -12.53
CA ALA A 24 11.32 -5.51 -12.58
C ALA A 24 10.33 -4.37 -12.80
N THR A 25 10.37 -3.35 -11.95
CA THR A 25 9.41 -2.24 -11.94
C THR A 25 10.14 -0.92 -11.68
N LEU A 26 9.67 0.15 -12.33
CA LEU A 26 10.19 1.51 -12.20
C LEU A 26 9.13 2.40 -11.53
N GLY A 27 9.49 3.06 -10.43
CA GLY A 27 8.66 4.10 -9.82
C GLY A 27 8.57 5.34 -10.70
N ILE A 28 7.41 5.99 -10.72
CA ILE A 28 7.14 7.19 -11.54
C ILE A 28 6.69 8.36 -10.65
N SER A 29 6.92 9.59 -11.09
CA SER A 29 6.60 10.81 -10.34
C SER A 29 5.10 11.17 -10.33
N LYS A 30 4.24 10.21 -9.99
CA LYS A 30 2.80 10.39 -9.76
C LYS A 30 2.47 9.99 -8.33
N ASN A 31 1.93 10.91 -7.55
CA ASN A 31 1.76 10.69 -6.11
C ASN A 31 0.43 10.02 -5.79
N ILE A 32 0.48 9.17 -4.75
CA ILE A 32 -0.68 8.71 -4.01
C ILE A 32 -0.48 9.16 -2.56
N ASP A 33 -1.34 10.05 -2.11
CA ASP A 33 -1.42 10.55 -0.75
C ASP A 33 -2.54 9.83 0.00
N VAL A 34 -2.18 9.28 1.15
CA VAL A 34 -3.12 8.73 2.12
C VAL A 34 -3.01 9.52 3.42
N ILE A 35 -4.12 10.12 3.82
CA ILE A 35 -4.25 10.81 5.10
C ILE A 35 -5.13 9.95 6.00
N ILE A 36 -4.63 9.61 7.18
CA ILE A 36 -5.35 8.81 8.17
C ILE A 36 -5.61 9.69 9.39
N GLU A 37 -6.89 9.91 9.68
CA GLU A 37 -7.36 10.62 10.86
C GLU A 37 -7.96 9.62 11.84
N THR A 38 -7.65 9.80 13.13
CA THR A 38 -8.20 8.95 14.19
C THR A 38 -9.12 9.74 15.11
N SER A 39 -10.21 9.09 15.52
CA SER A 39 -11.22 9.65 16.44
C SER A 39 -11.76 8.56 17.36
N GLN A 40 -12.39 8.95 18.48
CA GLN A 40 -13.07 7.99 19.35
C GLN A 40 -14.26 7.35 18.63
N GLY A 41 -14.43 6.04 18.79
CA GLY A 41 -15.51 5.27 18.16
C GLY A 41 -14.98 3.99 17.54
N HIS A 42 -15.68 3.42 16.57
CA HIS A 42 -15.21 2.21 15.88
C HIS A 42 -15.45 2.30 14.37
N GLY A 43 -14.72 1.47 13.63
CA GLY A 43 -14.91 1.28 12.20
C GLY A 43 -13.94 2.07 11.32
N ILE A 44 -13.95 1.72 10.04
CA ILE A 44 -13.05 2.25 9.02
C ILE A 44 -13.93 2.91 7.96
N THR A 45 -13.67 4.18 7.67
CA THR A 45 -14.31 4.93 6.59
C THR A 45 -13.23 5.36 5.61
N THR A 46 -13.40 5.05 4.33
CA THR A 46 -12.49 5.49 3.27
C THR A 46 -13.21 6.45 2.35
N GLU A 47 -12.58 7.57 2.03
CA GLU A 47 -13.08 8.59 1.10
C GLU A 47 -12.03 8.88 0.03
N THR A 48 -12.48 9.15 -1.18
CA THR A 48 -11.65 9.66 -2.28
C THR A 48 -12.44 10.72 -3.04
N ASN A 49 -11.85 11.87 -3.31
CA ASN A 49 -12.52 13.00 -3.98
C ASN A 49 -13.90 13.35 -3.37
N GLY A 50 -13.99 13.33 -2.03
CA GLY A 50 -15.22 13.62 -1.29
C GLY A 50 -16.32 12.54 -1.39
N LYS A 51 -16.03 11.39 -2.02
CA LYS A 51 -16.96 10.26 -2.14
C LYS A 51 -16.51 9.08 -1.29
N LEU A 52 -17.46 8.42 -0.64
CA LEU A 52 -17.20 7.18 0.09
C LEU A 52 -16.75 6.07 -0.87
N LEU A 53 -15.63 5.44 -0.55
CA LEU A 53 -15.07 4.33 -1.30
C LEU A 53 -15.14 3.05 -0.47
N ARG A 54 -15.82 2.02 -0.97
CA ARG A 54 -15.79 0.69 -0.37
C ARG A 54 -14.65 -0.12 -0.97
N SER A 55 -13.55 -0.25 -0.24
CA SER A 55 -12.39 -1.04 -0.67
C SER A 55 -12.09 -2.16 0.32
N ARG A 56 -12.27 -3.41 -0.14
CA ARG A 56 -11.88 -4.59 0.64
C ARG A 56 -10.38 -4.61 0.91
N LEU A 57 -9.57 -4.15 -0.04
CA LEU A 57 -8.11 -4.07 0.08
C LEU A 57 -7.71 -3.15 1.23
N ILE A 58 -8.22 -1.92 1.24
CA ILE A 58 -7.87 -0.91 2.26
C ILE A 58 -8.26 -1.43 3.65
N ASN A 59 -9.49 -1.92 3.81
CA ASN A 59 -9.95 -2.49 5.08
C ASN A 59 -9.03 -3.64 5.54
N ARG A 60 -8.62 -4.51 4.62
CA ARG A 60 -7.77 -5.64 4.96
C ARG A 60 -6.35 -5.24 5.34
N VAL A 61 -5.78 -4.23 4.68
CA VAL A 61 -4.47 -3.66 5.05
C VAL A 61 -4.52 -3.09 6.46
N VAL A 62 -5.57 -2.33 6.79
CA VAL A 62 -5.78 -1.78 8.13
C VAL A 62 -5.84 -2.89 9.17
N GLU A 63 -6.62 -3.95 8.92
CA GLU A 63 -6.74 -5.11 9.83
C GLU A 63 -5.42 -5.88 10.04
N LYS A 64 -4.52 -5.88 9.05
CA LYS A 64 -3.19 -6.52 9.16
C LYS A 64 -2.26 -5.76 10.10
N ILE A 65 -2.40 -4.45 10.20
CA ILE A 65 -1.48 -3.59 10.95
C ILE A 65 -2.10 -3.18 12.29
N VAL A 66 -3.33 -2.69 12.29
CA VAL A 66 -4.00 -2.16 13.48
C VAL A 66 -4.65 -3.29 14.28
N PRO A 67 -4.28 -3.49 15.56
CA PRO A 67 -4.88 -4.53 16.38
C PRO A 67 -6.40 -4.40 16.50
N LYS A 68 -7.12 -5.52 16.53
CA LYS A 68 -8.59 -5.53 16.71
C LYS A 68 -9.07 -4.75 17.93
N LYS A 69 -8.30 -4.79 19.03
CA LYS A 69 -8.59 -4.05 20.27
C LYS A 69 -8.58 -2.52 20.04
N GLU A 70 -7.69 -2.04 19.19
CA GLU A 70 -7.61 -0.62 18.81
C GLU A 70 -8.77 -0.24 17.89
N LEU A 71 -9.10 -1.07 16.90
CA LEU A 71 -10.21 -0.82 15.96
C LEU A 71 -11.60 -0.79 16.63
N GLN A 72 -11.74 -1.38 17.83
CA GLN A 72 -12.97 -1.32 18.62
C GLN A 72 -13.14 0.01 19.38
N LYS A 73 -12.07 0.76 19.58
CA LYS A 73 -12.05 2.01 20.38
C LYS A 73 -11.69 3.24 19.55
N THR A 74 -11.09 3.02 18.39
CA THR A 74 -10.65 4.04 17.45
C THR A 74 -11.37 3.89 16.11
N LYS A 75 -12.06 4.97 15.71
CA LYS A 75 -12.58 5.13 14.35
C LYS A 75 -11.49 5.71 13.45
N LEU A 76 -11.28 5.08 12.29
CA LEU A 76 -10.31 5.49 11.29
C LEU A 76 -11.02 6.12 10.08
N LYS A 77 -10.64 7.35 9.75
CA LYS A 77 -11.02 8.00 8.49
C LYS A 77 -9.79 8.04 7.58
N ILE A 78 -9.89 7.40 6.43
CA ILE A 78 -8.81 7.29 5.44
C ILE A 78 -9.22 8.13 4.23
N LEU A 79 -8.50 9.22 3.99
CA LEU A 79 -8.67 10.06 2.81
C LEU A 79 -7.60 9.66 1.79
N LEU A 80 -8.04 9.28 0.60
CA LEU A 80 -7.19 8.90 -0.51
C LEU A 80 -7.24 9.99 -1.59
N ASP A 81 -6.09 10.60 -1.84
CA ASP A 81 -5.85 11.52 -2.95
C ASP A 81 -4.79 10.90 -3.88
N SER A 82 -5.09 10.79 -5.17
CA SER A 82 -4.27 10.00 -6.10
C SER A 82 -4.22 10.65 -7.46
N GLU A 83 -3.00 10.98 -7.90
CA GLU A 83 -2.72 11.42 -9.28
C GLU A 83 -2.65 10.25 -10.27
N VAL A 84 -2.60 9.02 -9.76
CA VAL A 84 -2.51 7.80 -10.56
C VAL A 84 -3.90 7.36 -11.00
N PRO A 85 -4.21 7.37 -12.32
CA PRO A 85 -5.48 6.85 -12.81
C PRO A 85 -5.57 5.33 -12.66
N THR A 86 -6.73 4.85 -12.20
CA THR A 86 -7.00 3.42 -12.04
C THR A 86 -7.14 2.72 -13.39
N GLY A 87 -6.53 1.54 -13.54
CA GLY A 87 -6.69 0.68 -14.71
C GLY A 87 -5.71 0.92 -15.86
N TYR A 88 -4.81 1.91 -15.76
CA TYR A 88 -3.84 2.25 -16.80
C TYR A 88 -2.49 1.52 -16.66
N GLY A 89 -2.44 0.43 -15.89
CA GLY A 89 -1.20 -0.31 -15.64
C GLY A 89 -0.20 0.38 -14.70
N LEU A 90 -0.58 1.51 -14.08
CA LEU A 90 0.29 2.32 -13.21
C LEU A 90 0.37 1.85 -11.75
N LYS A 91 0.04 0.58 -11.51
CA LYS A 91 0.14 -0.11 -10.20
C LYS A 91 -0.58 0.56 -9.04
N SER A 92 -1.70 1.23 -9.32
CA SER A 92 -2.49 1.96 -8.31
C SER A 92 -2.86 1.11 -7.09
N SER A 93 -3.24 -0.16 -7.26
CA SER A 93 -3.56 -1.05 -6.13
C SER A 93 -2.38 -1.29 -5.18
N SER A 94 -1.18 -1.52 -5.72
CA SER A 94 0.04 -1.71 -4.92
C SER A 94 0.49 -0.42 -4.24
N ALA A 95 0.32 0.72 -4.91
CA ALA A 95 0.55 2.02 -4.32
C ALA A 95 -0.42 2.28 -3.15
N ILE A 96 -1.72 2.12 -3.36
CA ILE A 96 -2.74 2.34 -2.33
C ILE A 96 -2.53 1.43 -1.12
N SER A 97 -2.28 0.13 -1.33
CA SER A 97 -2.05 -0.79 -0.20
C SER A 97 -0.79 -0.44 0.58
N SER A 98 0.29 -0.04 -0.11
CA SER A 98 1.55 0.37 0.52
C SER A 98 1.42 1.69 1.29
N ALA A 99 0.69 2.67 0.73
CA ALA A 99 0.45 3.96 1.39
C ALA A 99 -0.40 3.82 2.66
N VAL A 100 -1.49 3.05 2.57
CA VAL A 100 -2.33 2.74 3.76
C VAL A 100 -1.52 1.98 4.79
N ALA A 101 -0.71 1.01 4.37
CA ALA A 101 0.14 0.24 5.27
C ALA A 101 1.12 1.16 6.02
N LEU A 102 1.81 2.03 5.30
CA LEU A 102 2.74 3.00 5.87
C LEU A 102 2.05 3.95 6.85
N GLY A 103 0.88 4.48 6.47
CA GLY A 103 0.10 5.37 7.35
C GLY A 103 -0.34 4.69 8.64
N CYS A 104 -0.85 3.45 8.55
CA CYS A 104 -1.25 2.67 9.72
C CYS A 104 -0.05 2.31 10.60
N ALA A 105 1.09 1.94 10.00
CA ALA A 105 2.29 1.60 10.74
C ALA A 105 2.81 2.80 11.55
N LYS A 106 2.88 3.98 10.93
CA LYS A 106 3.27 5.24 11.62
C LYS A 106 2.40 5.54 12.84
N LEU A 107 1.10 5.24 12.80
CA LEU A 107 0.17 5.52 13.89
C LEU A 107 0.18 4.46 15.00
N PHE A 108 0.22 3.18 14.63
CA PHE A 108 -0.07 2.08 15.57
C PHE A 108 1.09 1.12 15.81
N LYS A 109 2.09 1.11 14.94
CA LYS A 109 3.25 0.21 15.01
C LYS A 109 4.51 0.91 14.48
N PRO A 110 5.00 1.99 15.13
CA PRO A 110 6.10 2.79 14.62
C PRO A 110 7.43 2.04 14.50
N ASN A 111 7.54 0.86 15.14
CA ASN A 111 8.73 0.01 15.08
C ASN A 111 8.70 -1.00 13.90
N MET A 112 7.63 -1.04 13.09
CA MET A 112 7.62 -1.90 11.89
C MET A 112 8.65 -1.40 10.88
N ASN A 113 9.45 -2.32 10.34
CA ASN A 113 10.36 -2.02 9.25
C ASN A 113 9.66 -2.04 7.89
N ASP A 114 10.32 -1.53 6.85
CA ASP A 114 9.75 -1.41 5.50
C ASP A 114 9.29 -2.76 4.92
N PHE A 115 10.02 -3.85 5.19
CA PHE A 115 9.63 -5.19 4.73
C PHE A 115 8.32 -5.65 5.37
N GLU A 116 8.13 -5.40 6.67
CA GLU A 116 6.90 -5.73 7.37
C GLU A 116 5.71 -4.87 6.87
N ILE A 117 5.95 -3.59 6.61
CA ILE A 117 4.95 -2.66 6.06
C ILE A 117 4.50 -3.14 4.67
N LEU A 118 5.45 -3.37 3.76
CA LEU A 118 5.15 -3.86 2.41
C LEU A 118 4.48 -5.24 2.44
N SER A 119 4.95 -6.14 3.32
CA SER A 119 4.37 -7.47 3.45
C SER A 119 2.91 -7.43 3.89
N ALA A 120 2.51 -6.51 4.77
CA ALA A 120 1.11 -6.33 5.17
C ALA A 120 0.23 -5.93 3.97
N GLY A 121 0.71 -5.01 3.12
CA GLY A 121 0.04 -4.59 1.88
C GLY A 121 -0.10 -5.72 0.86
N VAL A 122 0.98 -6.48 0.67
CA VAL A 122 1.06 -7.62 -0.26
C VAL A 122 0.17 -8.78 0.20
N ASP A 123 0.20 -9.14 1.48
CA ASP A 123 -0.70 -10.15 2.06
C ASP A 123 -2.16 -9.77 1.88
N ALA A 124 -2.53 -8.52 2.21
CA ALA A 124 -3.88 -8.04 2.04
C ALA A 124 -4.33 -8.08 0.57
N SER A 125 -3.42 -7.81 -0.36
CA SER A 125 -3.69 -7.88 -1.81
C SER A 125 -3.99 -9.30 -2.27
N ILE A 126 -3.27 -10.30 -1.74
CA ILE A 126 -3.50 -11.73 -2.02
C ILE A 126 -4.82 -12.19 -1.40
N GLU A 127 -5.04 -11.92 -0.12
CA GLU A 127 -6.24 -12.35 0.63
C GLU A 127 -7.54 -11.74 0.08
N THR A 128 -7.46 -10.53 -0.49
CA THR A 128 -8.60 -9.87 -1.15
C THR A 128 -8.74 -10.22 -2.63
N LYS A 129 -7.88 -11.09 -3.16
CA LYS A 129 -7.85 -11.55 -4.56
C LYS A 129 -7.64 -10.41 -5.57
N VAL A 130 -7.07 -9.28 -5.13
CA VAL A 130 -6.69 -8.17 -6.02
C VAL A 130 -5.44 -8.54 -6.83
N SER A 131 -4.57 -9.37 -6.26
CA SER A 131 -3.37 -9.90 -6.92
C SER A 131 -3.18 -11.38 -6.59
N LEU A 132 -2.71 -12.16 -7.58
CA LEU A 132 -2.41 -13.58 -7.39
C LEU A 132 -1.14 -13.79 -6.57
N THR A 133 -0.10 -13.00 -6.85
CA THR A 133 1.23 -13.12 -6.23
C THR A 133 1.51 -11.99 -5.24
N GLY A 134 0.59 -11.02 -5.15
CA GLY A 134 0.75 -9.81 -4.35
C GLY A 134 1.63 -8.72 -5.00
N ALA A 135 2.33 -9.03 -6.09
CA ALA A 135 3.15 -8.09 -6.87
C ALA A 135 4.14 -7.27 -6.02
N TYR A 136 5.08 -7.98 -5.38
CA TYR A 136 6.07 -7.38 -4.48
C TYR A 136 7.00 -6.37 -5.17
N ASP A 137 7.38 -6.62 -6.43
CA ASP A 137 8.03 -5.65 -7.32
C ASP A 137 7.27 -4.32 -7.41
N ASP A 138 5.96 -4.39 -7.68
CA ASP A 138 5.11 -3.20 -7.79
C ASP A 138 5.06 -2.45 -6.46
N ALA A 139 4.91 -3.16 -5.33
CA ALA A 139 4.89 -2.55 -4.01
C ALA A 139 6.22 -1.87 -3.67
N CYS A 140 7.35 -2.53 -3.96
CA CYS A 140 8.69 -1.94 -3.78
C CYS A 140 8.88 -0.69 -4.64
N ALA A 141 8.50 -0.73 -5.92
CA ALA A 141 8.68 0.43 -6.80
C ALA A 141 7.78 1.61 -6.41
N CYS A 142 6.55 1.36 -5.96
CA CYS A 142 5.68 2.41 -5.45
C CYS A 142 6.23 3.04 -4.15
N TYR A 143 6.81 2.23 -3.27
CA TYR A 143 7.26 2.65 -1.93
C TYR A 143 8.66 3.29 -1.93
N TYR A 144 9.64 2.64 -2.56
CA TYR A 144 11.03 3.11 -2.62
C TYR A 144 11.31 4.05 -3.79
N GLY A 145 10.44 4.06 -4.82
CA GLY A 145 10.74 4.71 -6.08
C GLY A 145 11.87 4.01 -6.84
N GLY A 146 12.36 4.66 -7.90
CA GLY A 146 13.50 4.18 -8.69
C GLY A 146 13.28 2.84 -9.38
N PHE A 147 14.37 2.24 -9.86
CA PHE A 147 14.36 0.95 -10.54
C PHE A 147 14.54 -0.20 -9.54
N ASN A 148 13.59 -1.14 -9.54
CA ASN A 148 13.53 -2.24 -8.59
C ASN A 148 13.53 -3.58 -9.34
N THR A 149 14.30 -4.55 -8.84
CA THR A 149 14.18 -5.96 -9.26
C THR A 149 13.93 -6.85 -8.07
N THR A 150 13.04 -7.82 -8.21
CA THR A 150 12.61 -8.67 -7.09
C THR A 150 12.48 -10.13 -7.47
N ASP A 151 12.51 -10.98 -6.45
CA ASP A 151 11.87 -12.29 -6.44
C ASP A 151 10.59 -12.17 -5.61
N ASN A 152 9.43 -12.13 -6.27
CA ASN A 152 8.12 -11.93 -5.66
C ASN A 152 7.68 -13.10 -4.79
N TYR A 153 8.06 -14.33 -5.14
CA TYR A 153 7.71 -15.50 -4.33
C TYR A 153 8.46 -15.47 -3.00
N LYS A 154 9.70 -15.01 -3.00
CA LYS A 154 10.51 -14.84 -1.78
C LYS A 154 10.36 -13.48 -1.12
N ARG A 155 9.61 -12.56 -1.73
CA ARG A 155 9.52 -11.13 -1.34
C ARG A 155 10.88 -10.50 -1.11
N LYS A 156 11.81 -10.78 -2.02
CA LYS A 156 13.20 -10.33 -1.92
C LYS A 156 13.47 -9.25 -2.93
N LEU A 157 13.82 -8.07 -2.44
CA LEU A 157 14.39 -6.99 -3.25
C LEU A 157 15.84 -7.35 -3.57
N SER A 158 16.17 -7.37 -4.87
CA SER A 158 17.48 -7.77 -5.37
C SER A 158 18.32 -6.55 -5.79
N ILE A 159 17.69 -5.56 -6.42
CA ILE A 159 18.32 -4.30 -6.81
C ILE A 159 17.34 -3.17 -6.52
N LEU A 160 17.86 -2.10 -5.92
CA LEU A 160 17.22 -0.78 -5.88
C LEU A 160 18.23 0.24 -6.44
N LYS A 161 17.86 0.93 -7.51
CA LYS A 161 18.61 2.08 -8.02
C LYS A 161 17.72 3.31 -7.99
N SER A 162 18.09 4.28 -7.17
CA SER A 162 17.51 5.62 -7.19
C SER A 162 17.75 6.24 -8.57
N VAL A 163 16.71 6.81 -9.17
CA VAL A 163 16.74 7.50 -10.46
C VAL A 163 16.62 8.99 -10.20
#